data_AF-A0A166MPM4-F1
#
_entry.id   AF-A0A166MPM4-F1
#
_cell.length_a   1.000
_cell.length_b   1.000
_cell.length_c   1.000
_cell.angle_alpha   90.00
_cell.angle_beta   90.00
_cell.angle_gamma   90.00
#
_symmetry.space_group_name_H-M   'P 1'
#
loop_
_entity.id
_entity.type
_entity.pdbx_description
1 polymer ?
#
loop_
_entity_poly.entity_id
_entity_poly.type
_entity_poly.pdbx_seq_one_letter_code
_entity_poly.pdbx_strand_id
1 'polypeptide(L)'
;MLRYSSDIFIAQTTTKKFLDVVEDVCTSSKTTPVVRERLLEVLAGAAYAHPSSGREGFAGAWRRVKAHGQPDEGIPFDDLDPMFTPPAPKRTHAPRPQYGAGEHGAVPVPYGNERERNPFDTQQRPRGDRRRERTQQSQVVPSVEEDMRRLFEECEVARGNAQLLSQAMTFAKPSELLGNQVIKEFHTKCMASQDFIVAQIPWATANAERSRERLAEQQALAAVAAANVNGPTAAQQQLSHAETAEEQLLATLLFANQDLVEAFRQYDELERIGMQEAEEKEVEARSRVVRRRECSVYIDSLNRLALPKAVSLA
;
A
#
# COMPACT_ATOMS: atom_id res chain seq x y z
N MET A 1 19.43 -6.75 -5.22
CA MET A 1 18.11 -7.46 -5.20
C MET A 1 18.18 -8.92 -5.61
N LEU A 2 18.82 -9.30 -6.72
CA LEU A 2 18.80 -10.71 -7.17
C LEU A 2 19.64 -11.68 -6.32
N ARG A 3 20.58 -11.18 -5.50
CA ARG A 3 21.43 -11.98 -4.60
C ARG A 3 20.64 -12.75 -3.52
N TYR A 4 19.43 -12.31 -3.20
CA TYR A 4 18.55 -12.91 -2.18
C TYR A 4 17.17 -13.30 -2.74
N SER A 5 17.05 -13.44 -4.06
CA SER A 5 15.79 -13.84 -4.71
C SER A 5 15.63 -15.37 -4.71
N SER A 6 14.38 -15.85 -4.74
CA SER A 6 14.10 -17.28 -4.81
C SER A 6 14.45 -17.87 -6.19
N ASP A 7 14.82 -19.15 -6.22
CA ASP A 7 15.16 -19.86 -7.47
C ASP A 7 14.01 -19.82 -8.50
N ILE A 8 12.76 -19.86 -8.01
CA ILE A 8 11.56 -19.76 -8.86
C ILE A 8 11.52 -18.39 -9.55
N PHE A 9 11.79 -17.32 -8.81
CA PHE A 9 11.82 -15.97 -9.38
C PHE A 9 12.94 -15.82 -10.42
N ILE A 10 14.13 -16.34 -10.13
CA ILE A 10 15.25 -16.35 -11.08
C ILE A 10 14.89 -17.14 -12.34
N ALA A 11 14.27 -18.32 -12.21
CA ALA A 11 13.85 -19.14 -13.34
C ALA A 11 12.83 -18.43 -14.25
N GLN A 12 11.87 -17.70 -13.68
CA GLN A 12 10.87 -16.97 -14.47
C GLN A 12 11.45 -15.73 -15.15
N THR A 13 12.35 -15.02 -14.46
CA THR A 13 12.95 -13.76 -14.95
C THR A 13 14.14 -13.97 -15.88
N THR A 14 14.67 -15.19 -15.97
CA THR A 14 15.68 -15.57 -16.97
C THR A 14 15.06 -16.11 -18.27
N THR A 15 13.73 -16.20 -18.35
CA THR A 15 13.07 -16.66 -19.58
C THR A 15 13.30 -15.70 -20.74
N LYS A 16 13.46 -16.26 -21.95
CA LYS A 16 13.64 -15.48 -23.18
C LYS A 16 12.52 -14.45 -23.37
N LYS A 17 11.26 -14.86 -23.17
CA LYS A 17 10.09 -13.97 -23.31
C LYS A 17 10.17 -12.75 -22.42
N PHE A 18 10.58 -12.93 -21.16
CA PHE A 18 10.75 -11.83 -20.23
C PHE A 18 11.90 -10.92 -20.64
N LEU A 19 13.07 -11.50 -20.94
CA LEU A 19 14.27 -10.74 -21.30
C LEU A 19 14.15 -10.00 -22.63
N ASP A 20 13.39 -10.52 -23.59
CA ASP A 20 13.11 -9.84 -24.86
C ASP A 20 12.29 -8.55 -24.61
N VAL A 21 11.35 -8.57 -23.66
CA VAL A 21 10.60 -7.36 -23.24
C VAL A 21 11.52 -6.36 -22.54
N VAL A 22 12.40 -6.83 -21.65
CA VAL A 22 13.37 -5.95 -20.97
C VAL A 22 14.31 -5.29 -21.99
N GLU A 23 14.76 -6.03 -23.00
CA GLU A 23 15.59 -5.53 -24.09
C GLU A 23 14.87 -4.48 -24.94
N ASP A 24 13.59 -4.70 -25.28
CA ASP A 24 12.78 -3.70 -25.98
C ASP A 24 12.65 -2.41 -25.17
N VAL A 25 12.40 -2.50 -23.87
CA VAL A 25 12.33 -1.32 -22.98
C VAL A 25 13.69 -0.60 -22.91
N CYS A 26 14.81 -1.33 -22.83
CA CYS A 26 16.14 -0.74 -22.78
C CYS A 26 16.55 -0.05 -24.09
N THR A 27 16.07 -0.52 -25.23
CA THR A 27 16.45 0.00 -26.56
C THR A 27 15.44 1.00 -27.13
N SER A 28 14.19 0.96 -26.67
CA SER A 28 13.11 1.82 -27.16
C SER A 28 13.36 3.30 -26.89
N SER A 29 13.23 4.13 -27.93
CA SER A 29 13.30 5.59 -27.83
C SER A 29 12.14 6.21 -27.05
N LYS A 30 11.06 5.45 -26.80
CA LYS A 30 9.89 5.90 -26.02
C LYS A 30 10.10 5.73 -24.51
N THR A 31 11.06 4.90 -24.10
CA THR A 31 11.39 4.70 -22.68
C THR A 31 12.11 5.92 -22.13
N THR A 32 11.64 6.42 -20.99
CA THR A 32 12.26 7.56 -20.32
C THR A 32 13.71 7.25 -19.96
N PRO A 33 14.63 8.23 -20.07
CA PRO A 33 16.06 7.99 -19.81
C PRO A 33 16.33 7.38 -18.43
N VAL A 34 15.61 7.83 -17.40
CA VAL A 34 15.76 7.34 -16.02
C VAL A 34 15.42 5.85 -15.94
N VAL A 35 14.30 5.41 -16.52
CA VAL A 35 13.89 3.99 -16.47
C VAL A 35 14.89 3.12 -17.24
N ARG A 36 15.38 3.61 -18.38
CA ARG A 36 16.40 2.92 -19.18
C ARG A 36 17.71 2.75 -18.43
N GLU A 37 18.22 3.82 -17.83
CA GLU A 37 19.46 3.81 -17.04
C GLU A 37 19.35 2.81 -15.88
N ARG A 38 18.23 2.85 -15.14
CA ARG A 38 18.00 1.93 -14.01
C ARG A 38 17.84 0.48 -14.42
N LEU A 39 17.12 0.20 -15.51
CA LEU A 39 16.98 -1.17 -16.02
C LEU A 39 18.32 -1.75 -16.49
N LEU A 40 19.18 -0.93 -17.10
CA LEU A 40 20.53 -1.35 -17.50
C LEU A 40 21.40 -1.67 -16.28
N GLU A 41 21.35 -0.85 -15.21
CA GLU A 41 22.06 -1.14 -13.94
C GLU A 41 21.58 -2.45 -13.30
N VAL A 42 20.27 -2.66 -13.25
CA VAL A 42 19.68 -3.90 -12.71
C VAL A 42 20.10 -5.11 -13.53
N LEU A 43 20.07 -5.01 -14.85
CA LEU A 43 20.47 -6.10 -15.75
C LEU A 43 21.98 -6.39 -15.67
N ALA A 44 22.81 -5.36 -15.52
CA ALA A 44 24.26 -5.51 -15.32
C ALA A 44 24.56 -6.29 -14.03
N GLY A 45 23.92 -5.92 -12.93
CA GLY A 45 24.08 -6.61 -11.65
C GLY A 45 23.47 -8.01 -11.64
N ALA A 46 22.39 -8.22 -12.39
CA ALA A 46 21.79 -9.55 -12.61
C ALA A 46 22.75 -10.50 -13.33
N ALA A 47 23.37 -10.02 -14.42
CA ALA A 47 24.35 -10.77 -15.20
C ALA A 47 25.58 -11.13 -14.35
N TYR A 48 26.03 -10.21 -13.50
CA TYR A 48 27.16 -10.43 -12.60
C TYR A 48 26.84 -11.44 -11.49
N ALA A 49 25.67 -11.34 -10.87
CA ALA A 49 25.29 -12.23 -9.77
C ALA A 49 24.92 -13.66 -10.24
N HIS A 50 24.45 -13.80 -11.47
CA HIS A 50 24.03 -15.09 -12.05
C HIS A 50 24.74 -15.30 -13.40
N PRO A 51 26.05 -15.63 -13.37
CA PRO A 51 26.82 -15.81 -14.58
C PRO A 51 26.28 -17.00 -15.39
N SER A 52 26.12 -16.81 -16.69
CA SER A 52 25.80 -17.88 -17.64
C SER A 52 26.88 -17.96 -18.72
N SER A 53 27.34 -19.18 -19.01
CA SER A 53 28.34 -19.43 -20.05
C SER A 53 27.78 -19.37 -21.47
N GLY A 54 26.45 -19.35 -21.61
CA GLY A 54 25.72 -19.32 -22.88
C GLY A 54 25.27 -17.92 -23.31
N ARG A 55 24.57 -17.82 -24.46
CA ARG A 55 23.96 -16.56 -24.96
C ARG A 55 22.58 -16.26 -24.35
N GLU A 56 22.18 -17.03 -23.35
CA GLU A 56 20.86 -17.00 -22.73
C GLU A 56 20.90 -16.48 -21.29
N GLY A 57 19.74 -16.15 -20.74
CA GLY A 57 19.63 -15.55 -19.41
C GLY A 57 20.17 -14.12 -19.34
N PHE A 58 20.44 -13.65 -18.13
CA PHE A 58 20.81 -12.25 -17.88
C PHE A 58 22.09 -11.83 -18.61
N ALA A 59 23.14 -12.65 -18.63
CA ALA A 59 24.39 -12.33 -19.34
C ALA A 59 24.21 -12.29 -20.87
N GLY A 60 23.25 -13.05 -21.40
CA GLY A 60 22.84 -12.97 -22.80
C GLY A 60 22.20 -11.62 -23.14
N ALA A 61 21.22 -11.20 -22.35
CA ALA A 61 20.52 -9.93 -22.52
C ALA A 61 21.45 -8.73 -22.30
N TRP A 62 22.28 -8.76 -21.26
CA TRP A 62 23.25 -7.70 -20.94
C TRP A 62 24.18 -7.39 -22.11
N ARG A 63 24.75 -8.42 -22.75
CA ARG A 63 25.66 -8.24 -23.89
C ARG A 63 25.02 -7.54 -25.10
N ARG A 64 23.69 -7.60 -25.24
CA ARG A 64 22.97 -6.94 -26.35
C ARG A 64 22.67 -5.48 -26.08
N VAL A 65 22.48 -5.09 -24.83
CA VAL A 65 22.00 -3.74 -24.46
C VAL A 65 23.06 -2.86 -23.79
N LYS A 66 24.18 -3.44 -23.34
CA LYS A 66 25.25 -2.69 -22.66
C LYS A 66 25.91 -1.64 -23.58
N ALA A 67 26.48 -0.61 -22.96
CA ALA A 67 27.27 0.39 -23.67
C ALA A 67 28.64 -0.18 -24.11
N HIS A 68 29.19 0.40 -25.19
CA HIS A 68 30.51 0.04 -25.68
C HIS A 68 31.58 0.29 -24.61
N GLY A 69 32.30 -0.75 -24.19
CA GLY A 69 33.36 -0.69 -23.17
C GLY A 69 32.98 -1.22 -21.79
N GLN A 70 31.72 -1.64 -21.58
CA GLN A 70 31.32 -2.31 -20.33
C GLN A 70 31.65 -3.82 -20.36
N PRO A 71 31.95 -4.46 -19.21
CA PRO A 71 32.31 -5.89 -19.14
C PRO A 71 31.16 -6.80 -19.59
N ASP A 72 31.49 -7.93 -20.23
CA ASP A 72 30.51 -8.94 -20.68
C ASP A 72 29.85 -9.69 -19.51
N GLU A 73 30.55 -9.81 -18.40
CA GLU A 73 30.10 -10.53 -17.20
C GLU A 73 29.05 -9.75 -16.40
N GLY A 74 28.78 -8.50 -16.76
CA GLY A 74 27.97 -7.59 -15.94
C GLY A 74 28.81 -6.75 -15.00
N ILE A 75 28.15 -5.85 -14.28
CA ILE A 75 28.79 -4.94 -13.33
C ILE A 75 28.15 -5.22 -11.97
N PRO A 76 28.93 -5.52 -10.92
CA PRO A 76 28.38 -5.67 -9.58
C PRO A 76 27.60 -4.42 -9.19
N PHE A 77 26.50 -4.59 -8.46
CA PHE A 77 25.84 -3.47 -7.82
C PHE A 77 26.83 -2.73 -6.91
N ASP A 78 26.80 -1.41 -6.97
CA ASP A 78 27.44 -0.59 -5.95
C ASP A 78 26.62 -0.74 -4.66
N ASP A 79 27.19 -1.43 -3.67
CA ASP A 79 26.51 -1.64 -2.39
C ASP A 79 26.31 -0.30 -1.65
N LEU A 80 26.99 0.78 -2.05
CA LEU A 80 26.80 2.15 -1.54
C LEU A 80 25.90 3.01 -2.44
N ASP A 81 25.33 2.44 -3.51
CA ASP A 81 24.32 3.13 -4.31
C ASP A 81 23.18 3.53 -3.36
N PRO A 82 22.71 4.79 -3.38
CA PRO A 82 21.53 5.22 -2.63
C PRO A 82 20.28 4.35 -2.87
N MET A 83 20.25 3.56 -3.96
CA MET A 83 19.25 2.53 -4.24
C MET A 83 19.31 1.32 -3.28
N PHE A 84 20.47 1.02 -2.66
CA PHE A 84 20.69 -0.14 -1.79
C PHE A 84 21.20 0.22 -0.38
N THR A 85 21.90 1.34 -0.24
CA THR A 85 22.26 1.93 1.06
C THR A 85 21.61 3.30 1.16
N PRO A 86 20.38 3.40 1.69
CA PRO A 86 19.78 4.71 1.92
C PRO A 86 20.72 5.54 2.79
N PRO A 87 20.92 6.83 2.51
CA PRO A 87 21.80 7.67 3.30
C PRO A 87 21.37 7.59 4.76
N ALA A 88 22.28 7.13 5.62
CA ALA A 88 22.03 7.09 7.06
C ALA A 88 21.50 8.48 7.48
N PRO A 89 20.35 8.56 8.17
CA PRO A 89 19.74 9.82 8.49
C PRO A 89 20.77 10.66 9.26
N LYS A 90 21.18 11.78 8.66
CA LYS A 90 21.95 12.79 9.38
C LYS A 90 21.05 13.23 10.52
N ARG A 91 21.35 12.81 11.74
CA ARG A 91 20.71 13.26 12.97
C ARG A 91 20.83 14.78 13.02
N THR A 92 19.83 15.48 12.52
CA THR A 92 19.71 16.92 12.69
C THR A 92 19.51 17.17 14.18
N HIS A 93 20.43 17.93 14.75
CA HIS A 93 20.53 18.31 16.15
C HIS A 93 19.17 18.55 16.81
N ALA A 94 18.87 17.79 17.87
CA ALA A 94 17.78 18.10 18.78
C ALA A 94 18.03 19.49 19.44
N PRO A 95 17.00 20.32 19.63
CA PRO A 95 17.13 21.54 20.41
C PRO A 95 17.33 21.17 21.89
N ARG A 96 18.44 21.68 22.44
CA ARG A 96 18.82 21.54 23.85
C ARG A 96 17.78 22.25 24.74
N PRO A 97 17.23 21.61 25.80
CA PRO A 97 16.31 22.30 26.71
C PRO A 97 17.10 23.25 27.62
N GLN A 98 16.77 24.55 27.54
CA GLN A 98 17.28 25.58 28.44
C GLN A 98 16.53 25.50 29.79
N TYR A 99 17.18 24.93 30.80
CA TYR A 99 16.88 25.24 32.19
C TYR A 99 17.74 26.41 32.63
N GLY A 100 17.11 27.47 33.15
CA GLY A 100 17.79 28.66 33.65
C GLY A 100 18.38 28.48 35.05
N ALA A 101 19.43 29.23 35.35
CA ALA A 101 19.74 29.81 36.67
C ALA A 101 21.01 30.69 36.58
N GLY A 102 20.87 31.98 36.92
CA GLY A 102 21.93 32.92 37.36
C GLY A 102 23.03 33.27 36.34
N GLU A 103 23.68 34.42 36.32
CA GLU A 103 23.77 35.52 37.27
C GLU A 103 24.75 36.55 36.63
N HIS A 104 24.58 37.85 36.92
CA HIS A 104 25.55 38.97 36.74
C HIS A 104 25.73 39.66 35.37
N GLY A 105 25.48 40.99 35.37
CA GLY A 105 26.44 41.96 34.81
C GLY A 105 26.06 42.68 33.51
N ALA A 106 25.51 43.88 33.64
CA ALA A 106 25.34 44.88 32.58
C ALA A 106 26.68 45.38 31.99
N VAL A 107 26.76 45.65 30.67
CA VAL A 107 27.06 46.96 30.02
C VAL A 107 26.75 46.88 28.51
N PRO A 108 26.14 47.90 27.86
CA PRO A 108 26.00 47.99 26.40
C PRO A 108 26.99 49.01 25.81
N VAL A 109 27.69 48.67 24.70
CA VAL A 109 28.34 49.69 23.82
C VAL A 109 28.30 49.24 22.34
N PRO A 110 28.15 50.18 21.38
CA PRO A 110 27.66 49.92 20.02
C PRO A 110 28.62 50.37 18.87
N TYR A 111 28.16 50.17 17.63
CA TYR A 111 28.48 50.87 16.36
C TYR A 111 29.78 50.59 15.55
N GLY A 112 29.56 50.48 14.22
CA GLY A 112 30.46 50.87 13.12
C GLY A 112 31.06 49.68 12.33
N ASN A 113 31.01 49.56 11.01
CA ASN A 113 30.69 50.51 9.94
C ASN A 113 30.26 49.76 8.65
N GLU A 114 29.46 50.48 7.86
CA GLU A 114 29.01 50.19 6.51
C GLU A 114 30.14 50.25 5.45
N ARG A 115 29.82 49.73 4.25
CA ARG A 115 30.27 50.07 2.86
C ARG A 115 30.52 48.79 2.05
N GLU A 116 30.13 48.61 0.79
CA GLU A 116 29.52 49.47 -0.23
C GLU A 116 29.01 48.54 -1.35
N ARG A 117 27.86 48.88 -1.93
CA ARG A 117 27.29 48.27 -3.14
C ARG A 117 27.84 49.00 -4.35
N ASN A 118 28.31 48.30 -5.38
CA ASN A 118 28.68 48.91 -6.66
C ASN A 118 27.92 48.25 -7.84
N PRO A 119 27.15 49.01 -8.65
CA PRO A 119 26.49 48.53 -9.86
C PRO A 119 27.20 49.00 -11.15
N PHE A 120 27.05 48.20 -12.21
CA PHE A 120 27.48 48.41 -13.60
C PHE A 120 28.94 48.16 -13.96
N ASP A 121 29.18 47.06 -14.69
CA ASP A 121 29.90 47.13 -15.95
C ASP A 121 29.38 46.09 -16.96
N THR A 122 29.25 46.49 -18.21
CA THR A 122 28.67 45.70 -19.32
C THR A 122 29.65 45.69 -20.48
N GLN A 123 30.14 44.52 -20.94
CA GLN A 123 30.46 44.25 -22.36
C GLN A 123 30.89 42.79 -22.68
N GLN A 124 29.96 42.06 -23.33
CA GLN A 124 30.05 41.17 -24.51
C GLN A 124 31.12 40.04 -24.69
N ARG A 125 30.58 38.78 -24.69
CA ARG A 125 30.74 37.60 -25.61
C ARG A 125 32.01 36.68 -25.55
N PRO A 126 31.97 35.40 -26.05
CA PRO A 126 30.88 34.42 -26.24
C PRO A 126 31.19 32.94 -25.82
N ARG A 127 30.12 32.15 -25.61
CA ARG A 127 29.93 30.67 -25.77
C ARG A 127 31.03 29.68 -25.34
N GLY A 128 30.68 28.84 -24.35
CA GLY A 128 31.26 27.51 -24.14
C GLY A 128 30.65 26.80 -22.91
N ASP A 129 29.92 25.72 -23.16
CA ASP A 129 29.47 24.67 -22.23
C ASP A 129 29.41 24.97 -20.72
N ARG A 130 28.21 25.24 -20.19
CA ARG A 130 27.78 24.72 -18.89
C ARG A 130 26.37 24.16 -18.96
N ARG A 131 26.35 22.93 -19.47
CA ARG A 131 25.36 21.88 -19.25
C ARG A 131 24.78 21.93 -17.84
N ARG A 132 23.52 22.37 -17.77
CA ARG A 132 22.46 21.83 -16.91
C ARG A 132 22.74 21.82 -15.39
N GLU A 133 22.78 23.00 -14.79
CA GLU A 133 22.08 23.20 -13.51
C GLU A 133 20.58 23.29 -13.81
N ARG A 134 19.91 22.15 -13.93
CA ARG A 134 18.45 22.11 -13.98
C ARG A 134 17.95 20.91 -13.20
N THR A 135 17.70 21.18 -11.93
CA THR A 135 16.71 20.51 -11.09
C THR A 135 16.92 19.00 -10.94
N GLN A 136 17.84 18.64 -10.04
CA GLN A 136 17.70 17.41 -9.27
C GLN A 136 16.39 17.53 -8.47
N GLN A 137 15.27 17.16 -9.09
CA GLN A 137 14.06 16.84 -8.35
C GLN A 137 14.39 15.59 -7.54
N SER A 138 14.62 15.83 -6.26
CA SER A 138 14.74 14.88 -5.17
C SER A 138 13.80 13.69 -5.40
N GLN A 139 14.35 12.55 -5.82
CA GLN A 139 13.62 11.29 -5.84
C GLN A 139 13.62 10.79 -4.39
N VAL A 140 12.64 11.25 -3.61
CA VAL A 140 12.45 10.87 -2.21
C VAL A 140 12.01 9.41 -2.21
N VAL A 141 12.94 8.49 -1.96
CA VAL A 141 12.61 7.13 -1.53
C VAL A 141 11.78 7.29 -0.24
N PRO A 142 10.54 6.76 -0.17
CA PRO A 142 9.78 6.79 1.08
C PRO A 142 10.65 6.23 2.20
N SER A 143 10.84 6.99 3.28
CA SER A 143 11.41 6.44 4.51
C SER A 143 10.51 5.30 4.98
N VAL A 144 11.01 4.32 5.74
CA VAL A 144 10.15 3.33 6.42
C VAL A 144 9.06 4.04 7.23
N GLU A 145 9.37 5.23 7.75
CA GLU A 145 8.41 6.11 8.44
C GLU A 145 7.31 6.65 7.50
N GLU A 146 7.62 6.90 6.24
CA GLU A 146 6.67 7.30 5.21
C GLU A 146 5.76 6.13 4.81
N ASP A 147 6.32 4.92 4.68
CA ASP A 147 5.53 3.71 4.42
C ASP A 147 4.57 3.42 5.59
N MET A 148 5.05 3.55 6.83
CA MET A 148 4.19 3.43 8.02
C MET A 148 3.08 4.47 8.03
N ARG A 149 3.38 5.74 7.72
CA ARG A 149 2.36 6.80 7.62
C ARG A 149 1.29 6.48 6.58
N ARG A 150 1.71 6.05 5.38
CA ARG A 150 0.78 5.64 4.33
C ARG A 150 -0.09 4.47 4.78
N LEU A 151 0.48 3.47 5.46
CA LEU A 151 -0.30 2.35 5.97
C LEU A 151 -1.31 2.78 7.04
N PHE A 152 -0.99 3.75 7.90
CA PHE A 152 -1.97 4.34 8.81
C PHE A 152 -3.11 5.03 8.04
N GLU A 153 -2.78 5.86 7.05
CA GLU A 153 -3.77 6.54 6.20
C GLU A 153 -4.69 5.53 5.47
N GLU A 154 -4.11 4.48 4.90
CA GLU A 154 -4.86 3.41 4.23
C GLU A 154 -5.77 2.65 5.21
N CYS A 155 -5.34 2.45 6.47
CA CYS A 155 -6.21 1.89 7.51
C CYS A 155 -7.38 2.81 7.86
N GLU A 156 -7.17 4.12 7.93
CA GLU A 156 -8.25 5.09 8.16
C GLU A 156 -9.27 5.06 7.01
N VAL A 157 -8.79 5.02 5.76
CA VAL A 157 -9.64 4.90 4.58
C VAL A 157 -10.44 3.60 4.60
N ALA A 158 -9.79 2.48 4.90
CA ALA A 158 -10.44 1.18 4.99
C ALA A 158 -11.56 1.16 6.03
N ARG A 159 -11.30 1.71 7.22
CA ARG A 159 -12.29 1.81 8.30
C ARG A 159 -13.44 2.74 7.93
N GLY A 160 -13.16 3.87 7.29
CA GLY A 160 -14.18 4.77 6.76
C GLY A 160 -15.09 4.10 5.74
N ASN A 161 -14.51 3.33 4.81
CA ASN A 161 -15.27 2.56 3.83
C ASN A 161 -16.16 1.50 4.49
N ALA A 162 -15.63 0.76 5.47
CA ALA A 162 -16.40 -0.24 6.22
C ALA A 162 -17.58 0.40 6.97
N GLN A 163 -17.35 1.54 7.62
CA GLN A 163 -18.42 2.28 8.31
C GLN A 163 -19.50 2.77 7.35
N LEU A 164 -19.12 3.32 6.19
CA LEU A 164 -20.07 3.77 5.18
C LEU A 164 -20.87 2.61 4.59
N LEU A 165 -20.25 1.45 4.38
CA LEU A 165 -20.93 0.24 3.95
C LEU A 165 -21.97 -0.23 4.98
N SER A 166 -21.57 -0.35 6.26
CA SER A 166 -22.48 -0.74 7.34
C SER A 166 -23.64 0.24 7.52
N GLN A 167 -23.39 1.55 7.44
CA GLN A 167 -24.44 2.57 7.48
C GLN A 167 -25.39 2.45 6.29
N ALA A 168 -24.88 2.29 5.07
CA ALA A 168 -25.71 2.13 3.89
C ALA A 168 -26.61 0.88 3.99
N MET A 169 -26.07 -0.22 4.51
CA MET A 169 -26.81 -1.46 4.77
C MET A 169 -27.87 -1.33 5.85
N THR A 170 -27.66 -0.49 6.87
CA THR A 170 -28.61 -0.28 7.98
C THR A 170 -29.96 0.27 7.51
N PHE A 171 -29.97 1.06 6.43
CA PHE A 171 -31.19 1.66 5.89
C PHE A 171 -31.72 0.95 4.64
N ALA A 172 -31.01 -0.05 4.13
CA ALA A 172 -31.42 -0.80 2.95
C ALA A 172 -32.30 -1.98 3.31
N LYS A 173 -33.30 -2.27 2.45
CA LYS A 173 -34.00 -3.54 2.53
C LYS A 173 -33.12 -4.66 1.98
N PRO A 174 -33.18 -5.88 2.53
CA PRO A 174 -32.43 -7.03 2.01
C PRO A 174 -32.64 -7.25 0.49
N SER A 175 -33.88 -7.05 0.01
CA SER A 175 -34.24 -7.17 -1.40
C SER A 175 -33.68 -6.07 -2.32
N GLU A 176 -33.20 -4.96 -1.77
CA GLU A 176 -32.64 -3.82 -2.52
C GLU A 176 -31.10 -3.83 -2.53
N LEU A 177 -30.47 -4.72 -1.75
CA LEU A 177 -29.02 -4.79 -1.56
C LEU A 177 -28.27 -4.87 -2.90
N LEU A 178 -28.64 -5.84 -3.75
CA LEU A 178 -28.07 -6.05 -5.07
C LEU A 178 -28.45 -4.99 -6.11
N GLY A 179 -29.41 -4.12 -5.82
CA GLY A 179 -29.79 -3.00 -6.70
C GLY A 179 -29.09 -1.70 -6.33
N ASN A 180 -28.63 -1.57 -5.09
CA ASN A 180 -28.13 -0.32 -4.55
C ASN A 180 -26.68 -0.05 -4.98
N GLN A 181 -26.50 0.96 -5.85
CA GLN A 181 -25.18 1.32 -6.39
C GLN A 181 -24.20 1.78 -5.31
N VAL A 182 -24.69 2.50 -4.29
CA VAL A 182 -23.86 2.99 -3.19
C VAL A 182 -23.28 1.81 -2.42
N ILE A 183 -24.12 0.83 -2.07
CA ILE A 183 -23.68 -0.38 -1.36
C ILE A 183 -22.66 -1.16 -2.20
N LYS A 184 -22.90 -1.35 -3.50
CA LYS A 184 -21.95 -2.04 -4.39
C LYS A 184 -20.60 -1.35 -4.49
N GLU A 185 -20.60 -0.03 -4.58
CA GLU A 185 -19.36 0.75 -4.66
C GLU A 185 -18.55 0.60 -3.38
N PHE A 186 -19.19 0.77 -2.22
CA PHE A 186 -18.50 0.62 -0.94
C PHE A 186 -18.09 -0.81 -0.63
N HIS A 187 -18.87 -1.81 -1.04
CA HIS A 187 -18.46 -3.22 -0.98
C HIS A 187 -17.20 -3.47 -1.80
N THR A 188 -17.15 -2.97 -3.05
CA THR A 188 -15.96 -3.10 -3.92
C THR A 188 -14.74 -2.40 -3.34
N LYS A 189 -14.91 -1.20 -2.77
CA LYS A 189 -13.85 -0.47 -2.09
C LYS A 189 -13.34 -1.22 -0.85
N CYS A 190 -14.24 -1.81 -0.07
CA CYS A 190 -13.86 -2.64 1.07
C CYS A 190 -13.04 -3.85 0.63
N MET A 191 -13.39 -4.53 -0.46
CA MET A 191 -12.60 -5.66 -0.99
C MET A 191 -11.19 -5.22 -1.36
N ALA A 192 -11.05 -4.10 -2.08
CA ALA A 192 -9.73 -3.56 -2.44
C ALA A 192 -8.90 -3.19 -1.19
N SER A 193 -9.53 -2.56 -0.18
CA SER A 193 -8.87 -2.26 1.09
C SER A 193 -8.46 -3.52 1.87
N GLN A 194 -9.28 -4.59 1.84
CA GLN A 194 -8.96 -5.85 2.49
C GLN A 194 -7.77 -6.55 1.84
N ASP A 195 -7.76 -6.63 0.50
CA ASP A 195 -6.65 -7.21 -0.26
C ASP A 195 -5.34 -6.48 0.05
N PHE A 196 -5.39 -5.14 0.10
CA PHE A 196 -4.23 -4.33 0.46
C PHE A 196 -3.78 -4.60 1.90
N ILE A 197 -4.66 -4.47 2.89
CA ILE A 197 -4.31 -4.66 4.32
C ILE A 197 -3.74 -6.05 4.58
N VAL A 198 -4.39 -7.10 4.08
CA VAL A 198 -3.96 -8.50 4.29
C VAL A 198 -2.56 -8.74 3.73
N ALA A 199 -2.24 -8.14 2.58
CA ALA A 199 -0.90 -8.24 2.00
C ALA A 199 0.19 -7.57 2.86
N GLN A 200 -0.15 -6.56 3.67
CA GLN A 200 0.80 -5.81 4.48
C GLN A 200 1.02 -6.41 5.88
N ILE A 201 0.08 -7.24 6.38
CA ILE A 201 0.17 -7.86 7.72
C ILE A 201 1.51 -8.60 7.92
N PRO A 202 1.97 -9.49 7.02
CA PRO A 202 3.23 -10.22 7.24
C PRO A 202 4.45 -9.32 7.43
N TRP A 203 4.53 -8.23 6.64
CA TRP A 203 5.60 -7.24 6.77
C TRP A 203 5.50 -6.47 8.08
N ALA A 204 4.30 -6.03 8.45
CA ALA A 204 4.06 -5.30 9.69
C ALA A 204 4.36 -6.16 10.92
N THR A 205 3.99 -7.45 10.91
CA THR A 205 4.33 -8.42 11.94
C THR A 205 5.84 -8.57 12.10
N ALA A 206 6.57 -8.80 10.99
CA ALA A 206 8.02 -8.94 11.04
C ALA A 206 8.73 -7.67 11.53
N ASN A 207 8.18 -6.48 11.26
CA ASN A 207 8.73 -5.22 11.75
C ASN A 207 8.40 -4.94 13.21
N ALA A 208 7.19 -5.30 13.66
CA ALA A 208 6.80 -5.21 15.06
C ALA A 208 7.70 -6.10 15.93
N GLU A 209 7.96 -7.35 15.51
CA GLU A 209 8.88 -8.28 16.17
C GLU A 209 10.30 -7.71 16.27
N ARG A 210 10.88 -7.26 15.15
CA ARG A 210 12.22 -6.64 15.13
C ARG A 210 12.29 -5.36 15.97
N SER A 211 11.21 -4.57 16.03
CA SER A 211 11.16 -3.38 16.87
C SER A 211 11.19 -3.75 18.35
N ARG A 212 10.44 -4.78 18.73
CA ARG A 212 10.42 -5.31 20.10
C ARG A 212 11.78 -5.89 20.51
N GLU A 213 12.43 -6.66 19.65
CA GLU A 213 13.78 -7.19 19.89
C GLU A 213 14.80 -6.05 20.08
N ARG A 214 14.81 -5.05 19.19
CA ARG A 214 15.69 -3.87 19.31
C ARG A 214 15.47 -3.11 20.61
N LEU A 215 14.22 -2.98 21.05
CA LEU A 215 13.90 -2.31 22.31
C LEU A 215 14.37 -3.14 23.51
N ALA A 216 14.19 -4.46 23.48
CA ALA A 216 14.65 -5.36 24.53
C ALA A 216 16.19 -5.36 24.67
N GLU A 217 16.91 -5.39 23.54
CA GLU A 217 18.37 -5.28 23.54
C GLU A 217 18.85 -3.95 24.12
N GLN A 218 18.23 -2.83 23.72
CA GLN A 218 18.54 -1.51 24.27
C GLN A 218 18.29 -1.45 25.77
N GLN A 219 17.22 -2.07 26.26
CA GLN A 219 16.92 -2.17 27.68
C GLN A 219 17.92 -3.04 28.43
N ALA A 220 18.33 -4.18 27.87
CA ALA A 220 19.35 -5.03 28.45
C ALA A 220 20.70 -4.31 28.57
N LEU A 221 21.12 -3.60 27.52
CA LEU A 221 22.33 -2.77 27.53
C LEU A 221 22.24 -1.63 28.56
N ALA A 222 21.09 -0.96 28.63
CA ALA A 222 20.84 0.09 29.62
C ALA A 222 20.83 -0.45 31.06
N ALA A 223 20.30 -1.65 31.29
CA ALA A 223 20.30 -2.30 32.59
C ALA A 223 21.71 -2.69 33.04
N VAL A 224 22.55 -3.21 32.14
CA VAL A 224 23.97 -3.48 32.43
C VAL A 224 24.72 -2.20 32.77
N ALA A 225 24.46 -1.10 32.07
CA ALA A 225 25.03 0.21 32.39
C ALA A 225 24.52 0.77 33.73
N ALA A 226 23.24 0.58 34.04
CA ALA A 226 22.60 1.05 35.27
C ALA A 226 22.93 0.20 36.50
N ALA A 227 23.38 -1.06 36.34
CA ALA A 227 23.81 -1.92 37.45
C ALA A 227 24.99 -1.33 38.25
N ASN A 228 25.71 -0.34 37.71
CA ASN A 228 26.75 0.42 38.42
C ASN A 228 26.22 1.61 39.26
N VAL A 229 24.94 1.98 39.15
CA VAL A 229 24.34 3.10 39.90
C VAL A 229 22.89 2.75 40.28
N ASN A 230 22.69 2.25 41.50
CA ASN A 230 21.40 2.19 42.23
C ASN A 230 20.15 1.74 41.44
N GLY A 231 20.13 0.50 40.95
CA GLY A 231 18.90 -0.25 40.63
C GLY A 231 17.98 0.34 39.53
N PRO A 232 17.00 -0.44 39.03
CA PRO A 232 16.11 0.06 37.99
C PRO A 232 15.13 1.11 38.55
N THR A 233 15.07 2.27 37.90
CA THR A 233 14.13 3.35 38.25
C THR A 233 12.74 3.07 37.65
N ALA A 234 11.66 3.59 38.26
CA ALA A 234 10.29 3.43 37.76
C ALA A 234 10.10 3.82 36.27
N ALA A 235 10.93 4.75 35.77
CA ALA A 235 10.98 5.14 34.35
C ALA A 235 11.44 4.00 33.42
N GLN A 236 12.34 3.11 33.86
CA GLN A 236 12.80 1.97 33.07
C GLN A 236 11.74 0.86 32.96
N GLN A 237 10.90 0.69 34.00
CA GLN A 237 9.74 -0.22 33.95
C GLN A 237 8.60 0.31 33.07
N GLN A 238 8.44 1.63 32.94
CA GLN A 238 7.45 2.20 32.01
C GLN A 238 7.85 2.01 30.54
N LEU A 239 9.15 2.11 30.23
CA LEU A 239 9.69 1.88 28.88
C LEU A 239 9.59 0.40 28.45
N SER A 240 9.63 -0.56 29.38
CA SER A 240 9.50 -1.99 29.04
C SER A 240 8.10 -2.37 28.57
N HIS A 241 7.08 -1.63 29.01
CA HIS A 241 5.68 -1.82 28.59
C HIS A 241 5.24 -0.88 27.46
N ALA A 242 6.11 0.03 27.03
CA ALA A 242 5.79 0.92 25.92
C ALA A 242 5.63 0.11 24.62
N GLU A 243 4.54 0.37 23.91
CA GLU A 243 4.30 -0.17 22.57
C GLU A 243 5.10 0.64 21.55
N THR A 244 5.78 -0.06 20.65
CA THR A 244 6.53 0.56 19.56
C THR A 244 5.59 1.06 18.48
N ALA A 245 6.04 2.02 17.66
CA ALA A 245 5.23 2.53 16.55
C ALA A 245 4.87 1.42 15.54
N GLU A 246 5.78 0.46 15.33
CA GLU A 246 5.56 -0.70 14.47
C GLU A 246 4.49 -1.65 15.04
N GLU A 247 4.45 -1.85 16.35
CA GLU A 247 3.39 -2.62 17.02
C GLU A 247 2.03 -1.91 16.95
N GLN A 248 2.00 -0.60 17.15
CA GLN A 248 0.79 0.21 16.97
C GLN A 248 0.25 0.12 15.54
N LEU A 249 1.14 0.12 14.54
CA LEU A 249 0.75 -0.06 13.15
C LEU A 249 0.15 -1.43 12.90
N LEU A 250 0.80 -2.49 13.39
CA LEU A 250 0.27 -3.85 13.30
C LEU A 250 -1.11 -3.96 13.95
N ALA A 251 -1.27 -3.42 15.16
CA ALA A 251 -2.56 -3.38 15.85
C ALA A 251 -3.63 -2.66 15.02
N THR A 252 -3.27 -1.53 14.40
CA THR A 252 -4.17 -0.75 13.55
C THR A 252 -4.57 -1.50 12.28
N LEU A 253 -3.64 -2.19 11.62
CA LEU A 253 -3.92 -3.04 10.46
C LEU A 253 -4.89 -4.17 10.81
N LEU A 254 -4.67 -4.85 11.94
CA LEU A 254 -5.54 -5.93 12.41
C LEU A 254 -6.94 -5.40 12.77
N PHE A 255 -7.02 -4.23 13.40
CA PHE A 255 -8.28 -3.60 13.73
C PHE A 255 -9.07 -3.21 12.48
N ALA A 256 -8.42 -2.59 11.49
CA ALA A 256 -9.03 -2.24 10.21
C ALA A 256 -9.51 -3.49 9.45
N ASN A 257 -8.74 -4.59 9.50
CA ASN A 257 -9.15 -5.87 8.93
C ASN A 257 -10.40 -6.42 9.60
N GLN A 258 -10.48 -6.34 10.94
CA GLN A 258 -11.65 -6.79 11.69
C GLN A 258 -12.91 -5.99 11.34
N ASP A 259 -12.79 -4.65 11.22
CA ASP A 259 -13.90 -3.78 10.78
C ASP A 259 -14.40 -4.18 9.38
N LEU A 260 -13.50 -4.47 8.44
CA LEU A 260 -13.85 -4.93 7.09
C LEU A 260 -14.54 -6.30 7.11
N VAL A 261 -13.99 -7.27 7.84
CA VAL A 261 -14.57 -8.62 7.97
C VAL A 261 -15.99 -8.57 8.54
N GLU A 262 -16.22 -7.74 9.55
CA GLU A 262 -17.55 -7.57 10.11
C GLU A 262 -18.52 -6.91 9.11
N ALA A 263 -18.07 -5.94 8.32
CA ALA A 263 -18.88 -5.35 7.26
C ALA A 263 -19.26 -6.37 6.18
N PHE A 264 -18.33 -7.23 5.74
CA PHE A 264 -18.64 -8.31 4.80
C PHE A 264 -19.64 -9.31 5.38
N ARG A 265 -19.47 -9.69 6.65
CA ARG A 265 -20.41 -10.59 7.32
C ARG A 265 -21.84 -10.03 7.34
N GLN A 266 -21.98 -8.73 7.56
CA GLN A 266 -23.28 -8.04 7.51
C GLN A 266 -23.86 -8.01 6.09
N TYR A 267 -23.00 -7.78 5.09
CA TYR A 267 -23.38 -7.79 3.67
C TYR A 267 -23.89 -9.18 3.25
N ASP A 268 -23.13 -10.24 3.53
CA ASP A 268 -23.48 -11.61 3.17
C ASP A 268 -24.79 -12.05 3.84
N GLU A 269 -25.02 -11.65 5.09
CA GLU A 269 -26.26 -11.97 5.80
C GLU A 269 -27.47 -11.25 5.18
N LEU A 270 -27.33 -9.98 4.81
CA LEU A 270 -28.40 -9.26 4.11
C LEU A 270 -28.67 -9.83 2.73
N GLU A 271 -27.63 -10.25 2.02
CA GLU A 271 -27.77 -10.88 0.71
C GLU A 271 -28.55 -12.20 0.84
N ARG A 272 -28.18 -13.03 1.81
CA ARG A 272 -28.86 -14.28 2.13
C ARG A 272 -30.33 -14.06 2.46
N ILE A 273 -30.65 -13.08 3.31
CA ILE A 273 -32.04 -12.73 3.65
C ILE A 273 -32.79 -12.23 2.40
N GLY A 274 -32.16 -11.37 1.60
CA GLY A 274 -32.74 -10.83 0.37
C GLY A 274 -33.12 -11.92 -0.64
N MET A 275 -32.27 -12.94 -0.79
CA MET A 275 -32.58 -14.11 -1.63
C MET A 275 -33.76 -14.92 -1.09
N GLN A 276 -33.79 -15.18 0.23
CA GLN A 276 -34.89 -15.90 0.87
C GLN A 276 -36.24 -15.17 0.73
N GLU A 277 -36.25 -13.85 0.94
CA GLU A 277 -37.46 -13.03 0.75
C GLU A 277 -37.93 -13.04 -0.72
N ALA A 278 -37.01 -13.06 -1.68
CA ALA A 278 -37.35 -13.09 -3.10
C ALA A 278 -37.97 -14.44 -3.49
N GLU A 279 -37.40 -15.54 -3.00
CA GLU A 279 -37.94 -16.89 -3.19
C GLU A 279 -39.33 -17.03 -2.56
N GLU A 280 -39.52 -16.58 -1.32
CA GLU A 280 -40.81 -16.62 -0.64
C GLU A 280 -41.88 -15.85 -1.41
N LYS A 281 -41.57 -14.64 -1.89
CA LYS A 281 -42.47 -13.84 -2.72
C LYS A 281 -42.84 -14.54 -4.02
N GLU A 282 -41.90 -15.25 -4.65
CA GLU A 282 -42.17 -16.03 -5.85
C GLU A 282 -43.09 -17.22 -5.57
N VAL A 283 -42.84 -17.97 -4.49
CA VAL A 283 -43.69 -19.09 -4.05
C VAL A 283 -45.10 -18.61 -3.71
N GLU A 284 -45.22 -17.48 -3.01
CA GLU A 284 -46.52 -16.87 -2.70
C GLU A 284 -47.24 -16.42 -3.97
N ALA A 285 -46.54 -15.79 -4.92
CA ALA A 285 -47.11 -15.38 -6.19
C ALA A 285 -47.65 -16.58 -7.00
N ARG A 286 -46.88 -17.67 -7.06
CA ARG A 286 -47.31 -18.93 -7.70
C ARG A 286 -48.54 -19.52 -7.00
N SER A 287 -48.52 -19.57 -5.66
CA SER A 287 -49.64 -20.06 -4.84
C SER A 287 -50.90 -19.21 -5.02
N ARG A 288 -50.76 -17.89 -5.17
CA ARG A 288 -51.86 -16.97 -5.46
C ARG A 288 -52.47 -17.21 -6.84
N VAL A 289 -51.64 -17.50 -7.85
CA VAL A 289 -52.12 -17.84 -9.21
C VAL A 289 -52.84 -19.19 -9.21
N VAL A 290 -52.30 -20.19 -8.51
CA VAL A 290 -52.94 -21.52 -8.38
C VAL A 290 -54.31 -21.39 -7.72
N ARG A 291 -54.42 -20.70 -6.58
CA ARG A 291 -55.71 -20.44 -5.91
C ARG A 291 -56.71 -19.73 -6.80
N ARG A 292 -56.28 -18.75 -7.60
CA ARG A 292 -57.17 -18.07 -8.57
C ARG A 292 -57.69 -19.03 -9.64
N ARG A 293 -56.84 -19.91 -10.16
CA ARG A 293 -57.24 -20.92 -11.16
C ARG A 293 -58.24 -21.91 -10.56
N GLU A 294 -57.98 -22.39 -9.35
CA GLU A 294 -58.90 -23.30 -8.64
C GLU A 294 -60.27 -22.65 -8.41
N CYS A 295 -60.33 -21.40 -7.94
CA CYS A 295 -61.59 -20.66 -7.82
C CYS A 295 -62.30 -20.48 -9.17
N SER A 296 -61.57 -20.18 -10.25
CA SER A 296 -62.16 -20.02 -11.58
C SER A 296 -62.78 -21.34 -12.07
N VAL A 297 -62.05 -22.46 -11.93
CA VAL A 297 -62.54 -23.78 -12.33
C VAL A 297 -63.78 -24.17 -11.54
N TYR A 298 -63.81 -23.86 -10.23
CA TYR A 298 -64.97 -24.11 -9.39
C TYR A 298 -66.18 -23.27 -9.83
N ILE A 299 -66.01 -21.98 -10.10
CA ILE A 299 -67.09 -21.11 -10.59
C ILE A 299 -67.62 -21.56 -11.96
N ASP A 300 -66.74 -21.93 -12.90
CA ASP A 300 -67.14 -22.45 -14.21
C ASP A 300 -67.94 -23.75 -14.09
N SER A 301 -67.57 -24.61 -13.15
CA SER A 301 -68.31 -25.85 -12.87
C SER A 301 -69.72 -25.58 -12.33
N LEU A 302 -69.87 -24.60 -11.43
CA LEU A 302 -71.18 -24.18 -10.91
C LEU A 302 -72.07 -23.57 -12.00
N ASN A 303 -71.51 -22.72 -12.87
CA ASN A 303 -72.26 -22.13 -13.98
C ASN A 303 -72.73 -23.19 -14.99
N ARG A 304 -71.93 -24.22 -15.27
CA ARG A 304 -72.34 -25.34 -16.12
C ARG A 304 -73.46 -26.17 -15.51
N LEU A 305 -73.47 -26.33 -14.19
CA LEU A 305 -74.53 -27.05 -13.46
C LEU A 305 -75.82 -26.22 -13.34
N ALA A 306 -75.72 -24.89 -13.31
CA ALA A 306 -76.84 -23.97 -13.13
C ALA A 306 -77.56 -23.59 -14.44
N LEU A 307 -77.00 -23.87 -15.62
CA LEU A 307 -77.66 -23.61 -16.89
C LEU A 307 -78.80 -24.63 -17.12
N PRO A 308 -80.08 -24.21 -17.15
CA PRO A 308 -81.17 -25.11 -17.49
C PRO A 308 -80.98 -25.57 -18.94
N LYS A 309 -80.94 -26.89 -19.15
CA LYS A 309 -80.98 -27.49 -20.49
C LYS A 309 -82.25 -26.99 -21.18
N ALA A 310 -82.13 -26.01 -22.05
CA ALA A 310 -83.18 -25.66 -22.98
C ALA A 310 -83.40 -26.87 -23.89
N VAL A 311 -84.41 -27.67 -23.55
CA VAL A 311 -84.89 -28.78 -24.36
C VAL A 311 -85.45 -28.17 -25.64
N SER A 312 -84.67 -28.26 -26.71
CA SER A 312 -85.11 -27.91 -28.06
C SER A 312 -86.18 -28.92 -28.48
N LEU A 313 -87.45 -28.53 -28.38
CA LEU A 313 -88.57 -29.23 -29.01
C LEU A 313 -88.54 -28.95 -30.51
N ALA A 314 -88.38 -30.01 -31.30
CA ALA A 314 -88.68 -30.06 -32.73
C ALA A 314 -89.68 -31.20 -32.95
#